data_AF-A0A9C9NX40-F1
#
_entry.id   AF-A0A9C9NX40-F1
#
_cell.length_a   1.000
_cell.length_b   1.000
_cell.length_c   1.000
_cell.angle_alpha   90.00
_cell.angle_beta   90.00
_cell.angle_gamma   90.00
#
_symmetry.space_group_name_H-M   'P 1'
#
loop_
_entity.id
_entity.type
_entity.pdbx_description
1 polymer ?
#
loop_
_entity_poly.entity_id
_entity_poly.type
_entity_poly.pdbx_seq_one_letter_code
_entity_poly.pdbx_strand_id
1 'polypeptide(L)'
;MELLTCGRQGILDYYEVLGITPNASARKIREAYHRLAFLYHPDRNQESEEANTKMQELNEAYAILSDPTKRREYDLPRGYGNRVPKFKKGSKVKISVNYPSQYSGYTGFVDKEPVKDIFRFWYMVRIKSNGLTTVRRFAEEELEEPAD
;
A
#
# COMPACT_ATOMS: atom_id res chain seq x y z
N MET A 1 11.29 3.85 -31.61
CA MET A 1 12.13 3.41 -30.48
C MET A 1 11.41 2.24 -29.82
N GLU A 2 11.71 1.05 -30.31
CA GLU A 2 11.38 -0.21 -29.64
C GLU A 2 12.15 -0.28 -28.33
N LEU A 3 11.43 -0.45 -27.22
CA LEU A 3 11.99 -1.08 -26.03
C LEU A 3 11.04 -2.20 -25.62
N LEU A 4 11.30 -3.35 -26.24
CA LEU A 4 10.92 -4.67 -25.80
C LEU A 4 11.60 -4.96 -24.47
N THR A 5 10.80 -5.03 -23.42
CA THR A 5 11.07 -5.65 -22.11
C THR A 5 9.69 -6.06 -21.62
N CYS A 6 9.37 -7.27 -21.20
CA CYS A 6 10.14 -8.43 -20.81
C CYS A 6 9.17 -9.62 -20.96
N GLY A 7 9.63 -10.74 -21.52
CA GLY A 7 8.92 -12.00 -21.35
C GLY A 7 8.94 -12.39 -19.87
N ARG A 8 7.83 -12.18 -19.16
CA ARG A 8 7.59 -12.80 -17.85
C ARG A 8 6.45 -13.80 -17.99
N GLN A 9 6.69 -14.90 -18.69
CA GLN A 9 5.95 -16.13 -18.37
C GLN A 9 6.55 -16.66 -17.05
N GLY A 10 5.93 -16.29 -15.93
CA GLY A 10 6.43 -16.67 -14.62
C GLY A 10 5.54 -16.11 -13.51
N ILE A 11 4.54 -16.91 -13.14
CA ILE A 11 3.61 -16.72 -12.01
C ILE A 11 2.84 -15.40 -12.11
N LEU A 12 1.59 -15.47 -12.60
CA LEU A 12 0.62 -14.37 -12.57
C LEU A 12 0.62 -13.71 -11.19
N ASP A 13 1.00 -12.43 -11.13
CA ASP A 13 1.01 -11.69 -9.89
C ASP A 13 -0.36 -11.01 -9.71
N TYR A 14 -1.09 -11.37 -8.65
CA TYR A 14 -2.42 -10.80 -8.39
C TYR A 14 -2.42 -9.28 -8.25
N TYR A 15 -1.28 -8.69 -7.86
CA TYR A 15 -1.11 -7.25 -7.81
C TYR A 15 -1.07 -6.62 -9.22
N GLU A 16 -0.42 -7.28 -10.19
CA GLU A 16 -0.35 -6.83 -11.58
C GLU A 16 -1.71 -6.97 -12.28
N VAL A 17 -2.44 -8.05 -12.01
CA VAL A 17 -3.81 -8.28 -12.55
C VAL A 17 -4.75 -7.15 -12.15
N LEU A 18 -4.69 -6.70 -10.89
CA LEU A 18 -5.47 -5.56 -10.40
C LEU A 18 -4.86 -4.20 -10.77
N GLY A 19 -3.66 -4.15 -11.36
CA GLY A 19 -2.95 -2.92 -11.69
C GLY A 19 -2.57 -2.09 -10.46
N ILE A 20 -2.30 -2.74 -9.33
CA ILE A 20 -1.97 -2.10 -8.05
C ILE A 20 -0.58 -2.48 -7.57
N THR A 21 -0.04 -1.67 -6.67
CA THR A 21 1.20 -2.03 -5.98
C THR A 21 0.92 -2.96 -4.81
N PRO A 22 1.89 -3.82 -4.40
CA PRO A 22 1.78 -4.61 -3.17
C PRO A 22 1.67 -3.76 -1.89
N ASN A 23 1.90 -2.45 -1.99
CA ASN A 23 1.66 -1.47 -0.92
C ASN A 23 0.23 -0.90 -0.92
N ALA A 24 -0.63 -1.34 -1.84
CA ALA A 24 -2.00 -0.85 -1.88
C ALA A 24 -2.78 -1.24 -0.61
N SER A 25 -3.54 -0.27 -0.10
CA SER A 25 -4.47 -0.47 1.02
C SER A 25 -5.64 -1.35 0.58
N ALA A 26 -6.30 -2.01 1.54
CA ALA A 26 -7.50 -2.80 1.27
C ALA A 26 -8.63 -1.99 0.61
N ARG A 27 -8.66 -0.66 0.83
CA ARG A 27 -9.58 0.23 0.12
C ARG A 27 -9.23 0.34 -1.36
N LYS A 28 -7.95 0.55 -1.67
CA LYS A 28 -7.45 0.67 -3.04
C LYS A 28 -7.59 -0.65 -3.82
N ILE A 29 -7.40 -1.80 -3.17
CA ILE A 29 -7.66 -3.13 -3.76
C ILE A 29 -9.13 -3.25 -4.18
N ARG A 30 -10.06 -2.91 -3.29
CA ARG A 30 -11.50 -2.90 -3.59
C ARG A 30 -11.83 -1.92 -4.72
N GLU A 31 -11.36 -0.68 -4.64
CA GLU A 31 -11.62 0.32 -5.68
C GLU A 31 -11.10 -0.13 -7.06
N ALA A 32 -9.90 -0.73 -7.13
CA ALA A 32 -9.34 -1.24 -8.37
C ALA A 32 -10.17 -2.40 -8.94
N TYR A 33 -10.53 -3.38 -8.10
CA TYR A 33 -11.39 -4.50 -8.49
C TYR A 33 -12.73 -4.02 -9.05
N HIS A 34 -13.42 -3.11 -8.35
CA HIS A 34 -14.71 -2.59 -8.82
C HIS A 34 -14.60 -1.86 -10.16
N ARG A 35 -13.52 -1.09 -10.39
CA ARG A 35 -13.29 -0.41 -11.68
C ARG A 35 -13.08 -1.41 -12.81
N LEU A 36 -12.26 -2.43 -12.59
CA LEU A 36 -11.94 -3.43 -13.62
C LEU A 36 -13.13 -4.36 -13.87
N ALA A 37 -13.86 -4.76 -12.84
CA ALA A 37 -15.08 -5.56 -12.97
C ALA A 37 -16.17 -4.83 -13.78
N PHE A 38 -16.28 -3.49 -13.64
CA PHE A 38 -17.20 -2.71 -14.46
C PHE A 38 -16.79 -2.68 -15.95
N LEU A 39 -15.47 -2.59 -16.21
CA LEU A 39 -14.93 -2.57 -17.57
C LEU A 39 -15.11 -3.92 -18.28
N TYR A 40 -14.86 -5.03 -17.56
CA TYR A 40 -14.94 -6.39 -18.09
C TYR A 40 -16.26 -7.10 -17.77
N HIS A 41 -17.30 -6.37 -17.38
CA HIS A 41 -18.57 -6.95 -17.00
C HIS A 41 -19.17 -7.78 -18.15
N PRO A 42 -19.66 -9.01 -17.90
CA PRO A 42 -20.17 -9.89 -18.95
C PRO A 42 -21.32 -9.25 -19.71
N ASP A 43 -22.19 -8.48 -19.04
CA ASP A 43 -23.32 -7.77 -19.66
C ASP A 43 -22.91 -6.81 -20.79
N ARG A 44 -21.72 -6.19 -20.71
CA ARG A 44 -21.25 -5.22 -21.72
C ARG A 44 -20.30 -5.82 -22.76
N ASN A 45 -19.73 -6.99 -22.47
CA ASN A 45 -18.71 -7.65 -23.30
C ASN A 45 -19.08 -9.13 -23.53
N GLN A 46 -20.36 -9.41 -23.82
CA GLN A 46 -20.88 -10.77 -23.96
C GLN A 46 -20.18 -11.59 -25.07
N GLU A 47 -19.54 -10.93 -26.04
CA GLU A 47 -18.88 -11.56 -27.19
C GLU A 47 -17.35 -11.66 -27.07
N SER A 48 -16.75 -11.18 -25.96
CA SER A 48 -15.29 -11.20 -25.77
C SER A 48 -14.88 -12.27 -24.77
N GLU A 49 -14.31 -13.37 -25.27
CA GLU A 49 -13.72 -14.43 -24.45
C GLU A 49 -12.57 -13.89 -23.57
N GLU A 50 -11.84 -12.89 -24.06
CA GLU A 50 -10.79 -12.20 -23.31
C GLU A 50 -11.31 -11.47 -22.06
N ALA A 51 -12.52 -10.87 -22.14
CA ALA A 51 -13.14 -10.21 -20.99
C ALA A 51 -13.53 -11.21 -19.90
N ASN A 52 -13.98 -12.42 -20.30
CA ASN A 52 -14.31 -13.48 -19.36
C ASN A 52 -13.06 -14.00 -18.63
N THR A 53 -11.98 -14.27 -19.37
CA THR A 53 -10.69 -14.70 -18.79
C THR A 53 -10.16 -13.66 -17.80
N LYS A 54 -10.11 -12.38 -18.18
CA LYS A 54 -9.67 -11.30 -17.28
C LYS A 54 -10.55 -11.16 -16.04
N MET A 55 -11.87 -11.32 -16.18
CA MET A 55 -12.78 -11.28 -15.04
C MET A 55 -12.51 -12.42 -14.06
N GLN A 56 -12.22 -13.62 -14.55
CA GLN A 56 -11.85 -14.75 -13.70
C GLN A 56 -10.55 -14.47 -12.92
N GLU A 57 -9.51 -13.97 -13.60
CA GLU A 57 -8.25 -13.57 -12.98
C GLU A 57 -8.46 -12.48 -11.91
N LEU A 58 -9.31 -11.49 -12.18
CA LEU A 58 -9.65 -10.42 -11.23
C LEU A 58 -10.34 -10.95 -9.98
N ASN A 59 -11.25 -11.92 -10.13
CA ASN A 59 -11.96 -12.54 -9.02
C ASN A 59 -11.02 -13.36 -8.14
N GLU A 60 -10.12 -14.14 -8.73
CA GLU A 60 -9.10 -14.88 -7.98
C GLU A 60 -8.15 -13.95 -7.24
N ALA A 61 -7.63 -12.93 -7.93
CA ALA A 61 -6.76 -11.91 -7.33
C ALA A 61 -7.44 -11.23 -6.14
N TYR A 62 -8.70 -10.83 -6.30
CA TYR A 62 -9.46 -10.20 -5.23
C TYR A 62 -9.72 -11.17 -4.06
N ALA A 63 -10.04 -12.43 -4.31
CA ALA A 63 -10.28 -13.43 -3.26
C ALA A 63 -9.05 -13.68 -2.36
N ILE A 64 -7.84 -13.59 -2.93
CA ILE A 64 -6.59 -13.73 -2.17
C ILE A 64 -6.18 -12.41 -1.51
N LEU A 65 -6.27 -11.28 -2.22
CA LEU A 65 -5.77 -9.99 -1.73
C LEU A 65 -6.73 -9.26 -0.79
N SER A 66 -8.02 -9.58 -0.82
CA SER A 66 -9.04 -9.01 0.07
C SER A 66 -8.90 -9.52 1.51
N ASP A 67 -8.55 -10.79 1.69
CA ASP A 67 -8.35 -11.40 3.01
C ASP A 67 -6.91 -11.17 3.50
N PRO A 68 -6.71 -10.50 4.66
CA PRO A 68 -5.36 -10.23 5.17
C PRO A 68 -4.56 -11.49 5.46
N THR A 69 -5.21 -12.61 5.81
CA THR A 69 -4.56 -13.89 6.10
C THR A 69 -4.04 -14.53 4.82
N LYS A 70 -4.89 -14.64 3.80
CA LYS A 70 -4.50 -15.21 2.50
C LYS A 70 -3.48 -14.35 1.78
N ARG A 71 -3.62 -13.03 1.86
CA ARG A 71 -2.63 -12.08 1.34
C ARG A 71 -1.27 -12.29 1.99
N ARG A 72 -1.23 -12.53 3.30
CA ARG A 72 0.03 -12.82 4.02
C ARG A 72 0.66 -14.13 3.54
N GLU A 73 -0.13 -15.19 3.42
CA GLU A 73 0.36 -16.49 2.89
C GLU A 73 0.90 -16.35 1.46
N TYR A 74 0.27 -15.49 0.66
CA TYR A 74 0.72 -15.15 -0.70
C TYR A 74 2.02 -14.32 -0.71
N ASP A 75 2.14 -13.36 0.21
CA ASP A 75 3.25 -12.40 0.30
C ASP A 75 4.52 -12.98 0.99
N LEU A 76 4.35 -13.92 1.92
CA LEU A 76 5.41 -14.55 2.71
C LEU A 76 6.50 -15.21 1.85
N PRO A 77 6.19 -16.16 0.95
CA PRO A 77 7.19 -16.83 0.12
C PRO A 77 7.77 -15.90 -0.97
N ARG A 78 7.04 -14.83 -1.35
CA ARG A 78 7.46 -13.87 -2.38
C ARG A 78 8.35 -12.75 -1.85
N GLY A 79 8.58 -12.67 -0.53
CA GLY A 79 9.42 -11.64 0.07
C GLY A 79 8.79 -10.24 0.14
N TYR A 80 7.53 -10.07 -0.28
CA TYR A 80 6.77 -8.81 -0.09
C TYR A 80 6.56 -8.46 1.39
N GLY A 81 6.72 -9.45 2.27
CA GLY A 81 6.79 -9.29 3.72
C GLY A 81 8.06 -8.60 4.22
N ASN A 82 9.15 -8.47 3.46
CA ASN A 82 10.41 -7.85 3.88
C ASN A 82 10.48 -6.34 3.58
N ARG A 83 9.39 -5.62 3.87
CA ARG A 83 9.45 -4.15 3.87
C ARG A 83 10.41 -3.70 4.97
N VAL A 84 11.32 -2.80 4.61
CA VAL A 84 12.14 -2.02 5.55
C VAL A 84 11.37 -0.75 5.92
N PRO A 85 11.49 -0.26 7.16
CA PRO A 85 10.86 1.00 7.53
C PRO A 85 11.48 2.16 6.76
N LYS A 86 10.63 3.08 6.27
CA LYS A 86 11.07 4.31 5.57
C LYS A 86 11.94 5.20 6.45
N PHE A 87 11.59 5.34 7.73
CA PHE A 87 12.34 6.19 8.67
C PHE A 87 13.03 5.35 9.76
N LYS A 88 14.21 5.77 10.21
CA LYS A 88 14.94 5.11 11.30
C LYS A 88 14.74 5.88 12.61
N LYS A 89 15.13 5.27 13.73
CA LYS A 89 15.18 5.97 15.02
C LYS A 89 16.07 7.22 14.88
N GLY A 90 15.57 8.36 15.32
CA GLY A 90 16.24 9.65 15.20
C GLY A 90 15.98 10.41 13.89
N SER A 91 15.30 9.81 12.91
CA SER A 91 14.92 10.51 11.68
C SER A 91 13.98 11.68 12.00
N LYS A 92 14.26 12.84 11.38
CA LYS A 92 13.38 14.01 11.37
C LYS A 92 12.26 13.76 10.38
N VAL A 93 11.02 13.90 10.83
CA VAL A 93 9.82 13.64 10.02
C VAL A 93 8.86 14.82 10.15
N LYS A 94 8.18 15.14 9.07
CA LYS A 94 7.11 16.14 9.04
C LYS A 94 5.76 15.43 9.01
N ILE A 95 4.82 15.88 9.81
CA ILE A 95 3.46 15.32 9.82
C ILE A 95 2.69 15.96 8.68
N SER A 96 2.19 15.13 7.76
CA SER A 96 1.49 15.59 6.56
C SER A 96 0.23 16.35 6.92
N VAL A 97 -0.02 17.43 6.18
CA VAL A 97 -1.25 18.24 6.33
C VAL A 97 -2.48 17.59 5.70
N ASN A 98 -2.27 16.56 4.89
CA ASN A 98 -3.33 15.83 4.19
C ASN A 98 -4.11 14.87 5.11
N TYR A 99 -3.66 14.68 6.35
CA TYR A 99 -4.33 13.86 7.35
C TYR A 99 -4.85 14.75 8.50
N PRO A 100 -6.11 14.55 8.95
CA PRO A 100 -6.72 15.36 10.01
C PRO A 100 -6.10 15.03 11.38
N SER A 101 -4.90 15.55 11.61
CA SER A 101 -4.16 15.44 12.86
C SER A 101 -4.00 16.82 13.49
N GLN A 102 -4.13 16.89 14.82
CA GLN A 102 -3.85 18.11 15.60
C GLN A 102 -2.39 18.58 15.44
N TYR A 103 -1.52 17.70 14.95
CA TYR A 103 -0.11 17.95 14.71
C TYR A 103 0.23 18.08 13.22
N SER A 104 -0.77 18.26 12.37
CA SER A 104 -0.61 18.54 10.94
C SER A 104 0.37 19.71 10.72
N GLY A 105 1.40 19.48 9.89
CA GLY A 105 2.43 20.47 9.57
C GLY A 105 3.56 20.61 10.59
N TYR A 106 3.46 19.97 11.77
CA TYR A 106 4.54 19.98 12.75
C TYR A 106 5.68 19.06 12.32
N THR A 107 6.90 19.45 12.71
CA THR A 107 8.08 18.60 12.58
C THR A 107 8.37 17.89 13.88
N GLY A 108 8.73 16.62 13.81
CA GLY A 108 9.12 15.82 14.97
C GLY A 108 10.28 14.88 14.66
N PHE A 109 10.65 14.10 15.67
CA PHE A 109 11.72 13.10 15.59
C PHE A 109 11.20 11.72 15.94
N VAL A 110 11.61 10.70 15.20
CA VAL A 110 11.27 9.31 15.49
C VAL A 110 11.99 8.87 16.77
N ASP A 111 11.24 8.63 17.84
CA ASP A 111 11.72 8.34 19.18
C ASP A 111 12.23 6.90 19.33
N LYS A 112 11.49 5.96 18.74
CA LYS A 112 11.71 4.52 18.85
C LYS A 112 11.81 3.87 17.49
N GLU A 113 12.34 2.66 17.48
CA GLU A 113 12.30 1.82 16.29
C GLU A 113 10.84 1.62 15.85
N PRO A 114 10.57 1.71 14.54
CA PRO A 114 9.23 1.63 14.02
C PRO A 114 8.67 0.23 14.22
N VAL A 115 7.47 0.18 14.79
CA VAL A 115 6.78 -1.08 15.01
C VAL A 115 6.06 -1.44 13.72
N LYS A 116 6.43 -2.59 13.17
CA LYS A 116 5.78 -3.14 11.99
C LYS A 116 4.54 -3.93 12.40
N ASP A 117 3.38 -3.45 11.98
CA ASP A 117 2.16 -4.24 11.94
C ASP A 117 2.03 -4.95 10.58
N ILE A 118 0.98 -5.76 10.42
CA ILE A 118 0.74 -6.64 9.26
C ILE A 118 0.95 -5.91 7.91
N PHE A 119 0.60 -4.62 7.82
CA PHE A 119 0.72 -3.83 6.57
C PHE A 119 1.30 -2.43 6.73
N ARG A 120 1.59 -1.97 7.96
CA ARG A 120 1.95 -0.56 8.22
C ARG A 120 3.10 -0.48 9.21
N PHE A 121 4.02 0.44 8.95
CA PHE A 121 4.96 0.89 9.96
C PHE A 121 4.33 1.98 10.79
N TRP A 122 4.39 1.78 12.10
CA TRP A 122 4.01 2.78 13.07
C TRP A 122 5.25 3.43 13.67
N TYR A 123 5.24 4.74 13.63
CA TYR A 123 6.33 5.60 14.08
C TYR A 123 5.88 6.33 15.32
N MET A 124 6.73 6.29 16.34
CA MET A 124 6.52 7.07 17.55
C MET A 124 7.26 8.39 17.35
N VAL A 125 6.52 9.46 17.07
CA VAL A 125 7.10 10.77 16.77
C VAL A 125 7.01 11.66 17.99
N ARG A 126 8.15 12.18 18.40
CA ARG A 126 8.30 13.18 19.44
C ARG A 126 8.19 14.57 18.80
N ILE A 127 7.19 15.32 19.22
CA ILE A 127 6.86 16.66 18.73
C ILE A 127 7.05 17.64 19.88
N LYS A 128 7.73 18.75 19.61
CA LYS A 128 7.88 19.85 20.56
C LYS A 128 6.93 20.97 20.15
N SER A 129 5.98 21.32 21.02
CA SER A 129 5.05 22.42 20.81
C SER A 129 4.86 23.18 22.12
N ASN A 130 5.03 24.51 22.09
CA ASN A 130 4.84 25.42 23.24
C ASN A 130 5.52 24.97 24.55
N GLY A 131 6.75 24.46 24.46
CA GLY A 131 7.52 23.99 25.63
C GLY A 131 7.13 22.60 26.15
N LEU A 132 6.03 21.99 25.66
CA LEU A 132 5.67 20.61 25.97
C LEU A 132 6.22 19.66 24.90
N THR A 133 6.77 18.53 25.36
CA THR A 133 7.17 17.43 24.49
C THR A 133 6.09 16.37 24.52
N THR A 134 5.46 16.10 23.37
CA THR A 134 4.45 15.05 23.21
C THR A 134 4.99 13.96 22.30
N VAL A 135 4.73 12.71 22.66
CA VAL A 135 5.04 11.54 21.82
C VAL A 135 3.73 10.95 21.34
N ARG A 136 3.56 10.82 20.02
CA ARG A 136 2.36 10.24 19.40
C ARG A 136 2.73 9.17 18.39
N ARG A 137 1.81 8.25 18.17
CA ARG A 137 1.91 7.18 17.18
C ARG A 137 1.34 7.69 15.86
N PHE A 138 2.13 7.59 14.79
CA PHE A 138 1.76 7.94 13.43
C PHE A 138 2.01 6.76 12.51
N ALA A 139 1.20 6.60 11.47
CA ALA A 139 1.49 5.66 10.39
C ALA A 139 2.51 6.25 9.40
N GLU A 140 3.23 5.38 8.69
CA GLU A 140 4.22 5.78 7.67
C GLU A 140 3.70 6.81 6.67
N GLU A 141 2.47 6.63 6.20
CA GLU A 141 1.83 7.48 5.19
C GLU A 141 1.45 8.88 5.70
N GLU A 142 1.39 9.07 7.02
CA GLU A 142 1.14 10.37 7.66
C GLU A 142 2.44 11.18 7.80
N LEU A 143 3.59 10.57 7.51
CA LEU A 143 4.90 11.16 7.67
C LEU A 143 5.54 11.46 6.32
N GLU A 144 5.95 12.71 6.15
CA GLU A 144 6.69 13.21 5.00
C GLU A 144 8.13 13.48 5.38
N GLU A 145 9.03 13.34 4.39
CA GLU A 145 10.39 13.82 4.54
C GLU A 145 10.35 15.35 4.66
N PRO A 146 11.07 15.95 5.63
CA PRO A 146 11.12 17.40 5.72
C PRO A 146 11.76 17.94 4.45
N ALA A 147 11.07 18.82 3.73
CA ALA A 147 11.69 19.58 2.64
C ALA A 147 12.85 20.40 3.24
N ASP A 148 14.05 20.23 2.67
CA ASP A 148 15.28 20.95 3.05
C ASP A 148 15.12 22.48 2.91
#